data_AF-A0A1E3H6Z5-F1
#
_entry.id   AF-A0A1E3H6Z5-F1
#
_cell.length_a   1.000
_cell.length_b   1.000
_cell.length_c   1.000
_cell.angle_alpha   90.00
_cell.angle_beta   90.00
_cell.angle_gamma   90.00
#
_symmetry.space_group_name_H-M   'P 1'
#
loop_
_entity.id
_entity.type
_entity.pdbx_description
1 polymer ?
#
loop_
_entity_poly.entity_id
_entity_poly.type
_entity_poly.pdbx_seq_one_letter_code
_entity_poly.pdbx_strand_id
1 'polypeptide(L)' 'MLSDQLGLFVDVKHVFLSTEATGRLGEAAVKADVDLNPTIVHTGLTYRF' A
#
# COMPACT_ATOMS: atom_id res chain seq x y z
N MET A 1 13.98 -1.15 -21.35
CA MET A 1 13.85 0.28 -21.71
C MET A 1 13.19 0.36 -23.07
N LEU A 2 12.32 1.35 -23.28
CA LEU A 2 11.64 1.61 -24.56
C LEU A 2 12.52 2.44 -25.51
N SER A 3 13.40 3.28 -24.97
CA SER A 3 14.46 4.00 -25.67
C SER A 3 15.62 4.29 -24.71
N ASP A 4 16.68 4.97 -25.15
CA ASP A 4 17.81 5.36 -24.28
C ASP A 4 17.42 6.27 -23.12
N GLN A 5 16.25 6.90 -23.20
CA GLN A 5 15.73 7.83 -22.20
C GLN A 5 14.43 7.36 -21.57
N LEU A 6 13.60 6.56 -22.26
CA LEU A 6 12.29 6.14 -21.76
C LEU A 6 12.30 4.67 -21.32
N GLY A 7 11.70 4.37 -20.18
CA GLY A 7 11.46 3.01 -19.69
C GLY A 7 10.02 2.80 -19.26
N LEU A 8 9.55 1.55 -19.31
CA LEU A 8 8.36 1.10 -18.62
C LEU A 8 8.78 0.28 -17.40
N PHE A 9 7.99 0.31 -16.34
CA PHE A 9 8.18 -0.54 -15.18
C PHE A 9 6.86 -1.14 -14.72
N VAL A 10 6.97 -2.32 -14.10
CA VAL A 10 5.93 -2.92 -13.27
C VAL A 10 6.56 -3.17 -11.91
N ASP A 11 5.86 -2.79 -10.86
CA ASP A 11 6.27 -2.86 -9.46
C ASP A 11 5.19 -3.59 -8.67
N VAL A 12 5.61 -4.57 -7.88
CA VAL A 12 4.73 -5.36 -7.03
C VAL A 12 5.26 -5.26 -5.62
N LYS A 13 4.44 -4.73 -4.71
CA LYS A 13 4.77 -4.58 -3.30
C LYS A 13 3.74 -5.30 -2.46
N HIS A 14 4.20 -6.03 -1.46
CA HIS A 14 3.34 -6.55 -0.41
C HIS A 14 3.66 -5.79 0.88
N VAL A 15 2.64 -5.25 1.53
CA VAL A 15 2.78 -4.50 2.78
C VAL A 15 2.11 -5.30 3.88
N PHE A 16 2.82 -5.53 4.99
CA PHE A 16 2.25 -6.11 6.19
C PHE A 16 1.93 -5.00 7.19
N LEU A 17 0.65 -4.71 7.40
CA LEU A 17 0.20 -3.65 8.31
C LEU A 17 -0.76 -4.23 9.34
N SER A 18 -0.34 -4.26 10.60
CA SER A 18 -1.21 -4.60 11.73
C SER A 18 -1.43 -3.35 12.56
N THR A 19 -2.68 -3.06 12.88
CA THR A 19 -3.05 -1.89 13.68
C THR A 19 -4.14 -2.22 14.67
N GLU A 20 -4.13 -1.52 15.80
CA GLU A 20 -5.17 -1.60 16.82
C GLU A 20 -6.07 -0.37 16.71
N ALA A 21 -7.36 -0.58 16.46
CA ALA A 21 -8.37 0.46 16.45
C ALA A 21 -9.13 0.45 17.78
N THR A 22 -8.94 1.48 18.60
CA THR A 22 -9.68 1.69 19.85
C THR A 22 -10.68 2.83 19.69
N GLY A 23 -11.86 2.70 20.29
CA GLY A 23 -12.89 3.73 20.25
C GLY A 23 -13.97 3.54 21.30
N ARG A 24 -15.07 4.28 21.15
CA ARG A 24 -16.27 4.12 21.98
C ARG A 24 -17.49 3.90 21.09
N LEU A 25 -18.33 2.95 21.49
CA LEU A 25 -19.64 2.72 20.90
C LEU A 25 -20.70 3.14 21.94
N GLY A 26 -21.14 4.39 21.85
CA GLY A 26 -21.88 5.03 22.94
C GLY A 26 -20.97 5.22 24.17
N GLU A 27 -21.39 4.76 25.34
CA GLU A 27 -20.57 4.85 26.56
C GLU A 27 -19.52 3.74 26.68
N ALA A 28 -19.70 2.63 25.97
CA ALA A 28 -18.83 1.46 26.03
C ALA A 28 -17.54 1.67 25.25
N ALA A 29 -16.39 1.34 25.86
CA ALA A 29 -15.12 1.29 25.16
C ALA A 29 -15.04 0.02 24.30
N VAL A 30 -14.51 0.15 23.09
CA VAL A 30 -14.34 -0.95 22.14
C VAL A 30 -12.93 -0.94 21.57
N LYS A 31 -12.42 -2.13 21.26
CA LYS A 31 -11.13 -2.35 20.60
C LYS A 31 -11.34 -3.36 19.47
N ALA A 32 -10.66 -3.15 18.36
CA ALA A 32 -10.58 -4.06 17.24
C ALA A 32 -9.14 -4.16 16.75
N ASP A 33 -8.68 -5.37 16.53
CA ASP A 33 -7.41 -5.63 15.86
C ASP A 33 -7.67 -5.73 14.36
N VAL A 34 -6.90 -4.98 13.57
CA VAL A 34 -7.08 -4.86 12.13
C VAL A 34 -5.77 -5.22 11.44
N ASP A 35 -5.79 -6.34 10.74
CA ASP A 35 -4.69 -6.78 9.88
C ASP A 35 -5.00 -6.44 8.42
N LEU A 36 -4.16 -5.59 7.84
CA LEU A 36 -4.21 -5.19 6.45
C LEU A 36 -2.93 -5.62 5.74
N ASN A 37 -3.03 -6.62 4.87
CA ASN A 37 -1.88 -7.15 4.13
C ASN A 37 -2.04 -6.96 2.60
N PRO A 38 -2.11 -5.71 2.10
CA PRO A 38 -2.40 -5.47 0.70
C PRO A 38 -1.22 -5.82 -0.20
N THR A 39 -1.54 -6.39 -1.35
CA THR A 39 -0.62 -6.45 -2.49
C THR A 39 -0.95 -5.30 -3.43
N ILE A 40 0.04 -4.44 -3.64
CA ILE A 40 -0.06 -3.27 -4.51
C ILE A 40 0.69 -3.60 -5.81
N VAL A 41 -0.01 -3.49 -6.93
CA VAL A 41 0.56 -3.62 -8.27
C VAL A 41 0.52 -2.25 -8.93
N HIS A 42 1.69 -1.74 -9.31
CA HIS A 42 1.87 -0.44 -9.92
C HIS A 42 2.62 -0.59 -11.25
N THR A 43 2.25 0.20 -12.24
CA THR A 43 2.90 0.22 -13.55
C THR A 43 3.04 1.65 -14.02
N GLY A 44 4.09 1.97 -14.76
CA GLY A 44 4.33 3.33 -15.21
C GLY A 44 5.50 3.49 -16.15
N LEU A 45 5.76 4.74 -16.50
CA LEU A 45 6.88 5.17 -17.33
C LEU A 45 7.96 5.81 -16.46
N THR A 46 9.22 5.63 -16.83
CA THR A 46 10.37 6.35 -16.27
C THR A 46 11.10 7.09 -17.39
N TYR A 47 11.61 8.28 -17.11
CA TYR A 47 12.40 9.07 -18.04
C TYR A 47 13.77 9.41 -17.43
N ARG A 48 14.85 9.19 -18.19
CA ARG A 48 16.23 9.49 -17.80
C ARG A 48 16.68 10.76 -18.51
N PHE A 49 16.89 11.82 -17.74
CA PHE A 49 17.48 13.09 -18.19
C PHE A 49 19.00 12.98 -18.33
#